data_AF-A0A4Z0YU44-F1
#
_entry.id   AF-A0A4Z0YU44-F1
#
_cell.length_a   1.000
_cell.length_b   1.000
_cell.length_c   1.000
_cell.angle_alpha   90.00
_cell.angle_beta   90.00
_cell.angle_gamma   90.00
#
_symmetry.space_group_name_H-M   'P 1'
#
loop_
_entity.id
_entity.type
_entity.pdbx_description
1 polymer ?
#
loop_
_entity_poly.entity_id
_entity_poly.type
_entity_poly.pdbx_seq_one_letter_code
_entity_poly.pdbx_strand_id
1 'polypeptide(L)'
;MFGAFRATNALSGGLLWKTPWRLSRFQKARQRQRLRAVDSVVATIDQALAKKGETLKALDVWKETMPTEAEMLPKDKYTIFDRKEKRYRKGIHSRSLPFEYFGFAMDRNNANPAISPLCRTTEMDESFTTIEPAGLLNN
;
A
#
# COMPACT_ATOMS: atom_id res chain seq x y z
N MET A 1 53.09 -13.06 -1.61
CA MET A 1 52.68 -12.17 -2.73
C MET A 1 51.34 -12.67 -3.23
N PHE A 2 50.25 -11.93 -3.06
CA PHE A 2 48.93 -12.34 -3.55
C PHE A 2 48.95 -12.31 -5.09
N GLY A 3 48.88 -13.49 -5.72
CA GLY A 3 48.87 -13.69 -7.16
C GLY A 3 47.57 -13.18 -7.83
N ALA A 4 47.38 -13.52 -9.11
CA ALA A 4 46.37 -13.01 -10.06
C ALA A 4 44.88 -13.03 -9.62
N PHE A 5 44.58 -13.49 -8.40
CA PHE A 5 43.27 -13.46 -7.77
C PHE A 5 43.34 -12.59 -6.51
N ARG A 6 43.27 -11.27 -6.70
CA ARG A 6 42.93 -10.36 -5.60
C ARG A 6 41.44 -10.51 -5.36
N ALA A 7 41.03 -11.08 -4.24
CA ALA A 7 39.64 -11.06 -3.80
C ALA A 7 39.23 -9.60 -3.49
N THR A 8 38.95 -8.80 -4.52
CA THR A 8 38.38 -7.47 -4.33
C THR A 8 36.91 -7.65 -4.00
N ASN A 9 36.42 -6.98 -2.95
CA ASN A 9 35.01 -7.02 -2.50
C ASN A 9 33.99 -6.77 -3.63
N ALA A 10 34.41 -6.18 -4.75
CA ALA A 10 33.62 -6.02 -5.96
C ALA A 10 33.27 -7.36 -6.68
N LEU A 11 33.92 -8.48 -6.39
CA LEU A 11 33.64 -9.77 -7.04
C LEU A 11 32.69 -10.68 -6.22
N SER A 12 32.52 -10.41 -4.92
CA SER A 12 31.69 -11.19 -3.99
C SER A 12 30.37 -10.49 -3.60
N GLY A 13 30.02 -9.40 -4.29
CA GLY A 13 28.83 -8.56 -4.03
C GLY A 13 28.89 -7.24 -4.81
N GLY A 14 29.24 -7.32 -6.09
CA GLY A 14 29.96 -6.25 -6.80
C GLY A 14 29.26 -4.94 -7.09
N LEU A 15 27.93 -4.93 -7.11
CA LEU A 15 27.17 -3.75 -7.47
C LEU A 15 26.68 -3.04 -6.20
N LEU A 16 27.29 -1.90 -5.90
CA LEU A 16 26.94 -1.08 -4.76
C LEU A 16 25.64 -0.29 -5.03
N TRP A 17 24.52 -0.90 -4.70
CA TRP A 17 23.21 -0.24 -4.69
C TRP A 17 23.06 0.61 -3.42
N LYS A 18 23.68 1.79 -3.40
CA LYS A 18 23.71 2.68 -2.23
C LYS A 18 22.36 3.35 -1.97
N THR A 19 21.46 2.61 -1.32
CA THR A 19 20.21 3.13 -0.77
C THR A 19 20.29 3.18 0.76
N PRO A 20 20.13 4.34 1.40
CA PRO A 20 20.18 4.42 2.86
C PRO A 20 19.01 3.67 3.48
N TRP A 21 19.14 3.14 4.69
CA TRP A 21 18.05 2.43 5.38
C TRP A 21 16.96 3.35 5.95
N ARG A 22 17.21 4.67 5.98
CA ARG A 22 16.31 5.70 6.52
C ARG A 22 16.08 6.85 5.54
N LEU A 23 14.89 7.45 5.57
CA LEU A 23 14.58 8.67 4.82
C LEU A 23 15.22 9.90 5.47
N SER A 24 15.70 10.83 4.65
CA SER A 24 16.10 12.16 5.10
C SER A 24 14.89 13.02 5.48
N ARG A 25 15.12 14.08 6.28
CA ARG A 25 14.06 15.03 6.69
C ARG A 25 13.33 15.64 5.48
N PHE A 26 14.07 16.00 4.43
CA PHE A 26 13.50 16.57 3.21
C PHE A 26 12.68 15.56 2.41
N GLN A 27 13.07 14.28 2.40
CA GLN A 27 12.27 13.21 1.79
C GLN A 27 10.97 13.01 2.57
N LYS A 28 11.01 13.03 3.91
CA LYS A 28 9.79 12.96 4.75
C LYS A 28 8.86 14.14 4.51
N ALA A 29 9.39 15.35 4.33
CA ALA A 29 8.59 16.53 4.01
C ALA A 29 7.88 16.37 2.66
N ARG A 30 8.60 15.96 1.61
CA ARG A 30 8.02 15.69 0.28
C ARG A 30 7.01 14.55 0.30
N GLN A 31 7.25 13.52 1.11
CA GLN A 31 6.30 12.42 1.27
C GLN A 31 4.97 12.92 1.86
N ARG A 32 5.01 13.74 2.91
CA ARG A 32 3.79 14.34 3.48
C ARG A 32 3.07 15.26 2.48
N GLN A 33 3.82 16.05 1.71
CA GLN A 33 3.23 16.89 0.65
C GLN A 33 2.53 16.03 -0.41
N ARG A 34 3.12 14.91 -0.82
CA ARG A 34 2.50 13.98 -1.79
C ARG A 34 1.22 13.36 -1.24
N LEU A 35 1.21 12.92 0.01
CA LEU A 35 0.00 12.38 0.65
C LEU A 35 -1.13 13.43 0.68
N ARG A 36 -0.84 14.65 1.14
CA ARG A 36 -1.82 15.76 1.14
C ARG A 36 -2.29 16.14 -0.25
N ALA A 37 -1.42 16.07 -1.25
CA ALA A 37 -1.81 16.35 -2.63
C ALA A 37 -2.81 15.32 -3.14
N VAL A 38 -2.62 14.03 -2.83
CA VAL A 38 -3.60 12.99 -3.15
C VAL A 38 -4.93 13.26 -2.44
N ASP A 39 -4.90 13.60 -1.16
CA ASP A 39 -6.11 13.95 -0.40
C ASP A 39 -6.86 15.13 -1.05
N SER A 40 -6.13 16.15 -1.49
CA SER A 40 -6.73 17.31 -2.18
C SER A 40 -7.37 16.93 -3.52
N VAL A 41 -6.75 16.03 -4.28
CA VAL A 41 -7.30 15.56 -5.57
C VAL A 41 -8.60 14.79 -5.33
N VAL A 42 -8.63 13.88 -4.36
CA VAL A 42 -9.83 13.12 -4.01
C VAL A 42 -10.96 14.07 -3.59
N ALA A 43 -10.66 15.08 -2.76
CA ALA A 43 -11.65 16.08 -2.35
C ALA A 43 -12.20 16.90 -3.53
N THR A 44 -11.35 17.29 -4.49
CA THR A 44 -11.81 18.04 -5.67
C THR A 44 -12.71 17.20 -6.57
N ILE A 45 -12.40 15.91 -6.75
CA ILE A 45 -13.21 14.98 -7.56
C ILE A 45 -14.57 14.79 -6.90
N ASP A 46 -14.58 14.58 -5.57
CA ASP A 46 -15.80 14.42 -4.80
C ASP A 46 -16.75 15.62 -4.94
N GLN A 47 -16.21 16.83 -4.77
CA GLN A 47 -16.97 18.07 -4.93
C GLN A 47 -17.50 18.27 -6.35
N ALA A 48 -16.72 17.88 -7.37
CA ALA A 48 -17.13 17.99 -8.76
C ALA A 48 -18.26 17.02 -9.11
N LEU A 49 -18.20 15.79 -8.58
CA LEU A 49 -19.21 14.75 -8.78
C LEU A 49 -20.51 15.06 -8.04
N ALA A 50 -20.42 15.55 -6.79
CA ALA A 50 -21.58 15.98 -6.01
C ALA A 50 -22.40 17.06 -6.72
N LYS A 51 -21.74 18.00 -7.43
CA LYS A 51 -22.42 19.03 -8.22
C LYS A 51 -23.15 18.48 -9.45
N LYS A 52 -22.67 17.37 -10.01
CA LYS A 52 -23.29 16.68 -11.15
C LYS A 52 -24.36 15.67 -10.73
N GLY A 53 -24.36 15.26 -9.46
CA GLY A 53 -25.25 14.21 -8.96
C GLY A 53 -24.79 12.78 -9.35
N GLU A 54 -23.52 12.61 -9.69
CA GLU A 54 -22.94 11.31 -10.05
C GLU A 54 -22.09 10.77 -8.90
N THR A 55 -21.96 9.45 -8.77
CA THR A 55 -21.13 8.79 -7.76
C THR A 55 -20.20 7.76 -8.40
N LEU A 56 -19.03 7.54 -7.80
CA LEU A 56 -18.04 6.58 -8.25
C LEU A 56 -17.72 5.60 -7.13
N LYS A 57 -17.98 4.31 -7.36
CA LYS A 57 -17.69 3.23 -6.40
C LYS A 57 -16.24 3.23 -5.89
N ALA A 58 -15.29 3.58 -6.76
CA ALA A 58 -13.87 3.65 -6.38
C ALA A 58 -13.60 4.75 -5.34
N LEU A 59 -14.33 5.86 -5.40
CA LEU A 59 -14.22 6.97 -4.46
C LEU A 59 -14.81 6.60 -3.10
N ASP A 60 -15.93 5.88 -3.09
CA ASP A 60 -16.58 5.41 -1.87
C ASP A 60 -15.67 4.43 -1.12
N VAL A 61 -15.15 3.41 -1.83
CA VAL A 61 -14.19 2.45 -1.28
C VAL A 61 -12.93 3.16 -0.77
N TRP A 62 -12.44 4.18 -1.48
CA TRP A 62 -11.30 4.96 -1.04
C TRP A 62 -11.56 5.66 0.30
N LYS A 63 -12.72 6.33 0.45
CA LYS A 63 -13.08 7.02 1.70
C LYS A 63 -13.25 6.07 2.88
N GLU A 64 -13.74 4.86 2.64
CA GLU A 64 -13.93 3.85 3.69
C GLU A 64 -12.61 3.22 4.14
N THR A 65 -11.69 2.97 3.20
CA THR A 65 -10.50 2.15 3.45
C THR A 65 -9.23 2.98 3.70
N MET A 66 -9.11 4.18 3.13
CA MET A 66 -7.87 4.95 3.14
C MET A 66 -7.91 6.09 4.16
N PRO A 67 -6.93 6.18 5.08
CA PRO A 67 -6.82 7.30 6.01
C PRO A 67 -6.22 8.54 5.35
N THR A 68 -6.54 9.72 5.86
CA THR A 68 -5.93 10.99 5.41
C THR A 68 -4.53 11.19 5.98
N GLU A 69 -3.71 12.09 5.38
CA GLU A 69 -2.37 12.36 5.90
C GLU A 69 -2.37 12.79 7.37
N ALA A 70 -3.39 13.51 7.83
CA ALA A 70 -3.45 13.99 9.21
C ALA A 70 -3.66 12.84 10.21
N GLU A 71 -4.50 11.87 9.86
CA GLU A 71 -4.87 10.73 10.70
C GLU A 71 -3.78 9.65 10.73
N MET A 72 -2.97 9.58 9.67
CA MET A 72 -1.90 8.59 9.56
C MET A 72 -0.81 8.76 10.64
N LEU A 73 -0.41 7.63 11.23
CA LEU A 73 0.74 7.57 12.14
C LEU A 73 2.06 7.83 11.39
N PRO A 74 3.07 8.46 12.04
CA PRO A 74 4.39 8.66 11.43
C PRO A 74 5.05 7.35 10.97
N LYS A 75 4.72 6.22 11.61
CA LYS A 75 5.24 4.90 11.26
C LYS A 75 4.76 4.48 9.87
N ASP A 76 3.47 4.63 9.58
CA ASP A 76 2.87 4.24 8.31
C ASP A 76 3.19 5.24 7.18
N LYS A 77 3.44 6.51 7.53
CA LYS A 77 3.89 7.54 6.57
C LYS A 77 5.24 7.25 5.93
N TYR A 78 6.14 6.53 6.62
CA TYR A 78 7.54 6.38 6.20
C TYR A 78 8.00 4.93 6.06
N THR A 79 7.24 3.97 6.59
CA THR A 79 7.58 2.53 6.55
C THR A 79 6.43 1.68 6.04
N ILE A 80 6.78 0.60 5.34
CA ILE A 80 5.87 -0.41 4.81
C ILE A 80 6.09 -1.68 5.60
N PHE A 81 5.06 -2.52 5.69
CA PHE A 81 5.20 -3.89 6.16
C PHE A 81 6.00 -4.74 5.16
N ASP A 82 7.00 -5.47 5.64
CA ASP A 82 7.73 -6.46 4.84
C ASP A 82 7.92 -7.73 5.67
N ARG A 83 7.34 -8.85 5.22
CA ARG A 83 7.37 -10.14 5.95
C ARG A 83 8.79 -10.65 6.20
N LYS A 84 9.75 -10.29 5.35
CA LYS A 84 11.12 -10.83 5.40
C LYS A 84 12.07 -10.05 6.32
N GLU A 85 11.67 -8.86 6.75
CA GLU A 85 12.48 -8.01 7.63
C GLU A 85 12.34 -8.43 9.10
N LYS A 86 13.42 -8.34 9.89
CA LYS A 86 13.45 -8.80 11.30
C LYS A 86 12.39 -8.15 12.20
N ARG A 87 11.91 -6.95 11.86
CA ARG A 87 10.87 -6.21 12.58
C ARG A 87 9.62 -5.96 11.74
N TYR A 88 9.50 -6.71 10.65
CA TYR A 88 8.44 -6.62 9.66
C TYR A 88 8.23 -5.22 9.07
N ARG A 89 9.30 -4.41 8.98
CA ARG A 89 9.22 -3.03 8.51
C ARG A 89 10.38 -2.68 7.59
N LYS A 90 10.05 -1.99 6.51
CA LYS A 90 10.96 -1.52 5.48
C LYS A 90 10.67 -0.06 5.14
N GLY A 91 11.67 0.75 4.80
CA GLY A 91 11.46 2.15 4.41
C GLY A 91 10.75 2.25 3.06
N ILE A 92 9.78 3.17 2.89
CA ILE A 92 9.03 3.32 1.63
C ILE A 92 9.94 3.60 0.42
N HIS A 93 11.06 4.29 0.64
CA HIS A 93 12.02 4.67 -0.39
C HIS A 93 12.96 3.53 -0.81
N SER A 94 12.97 2.43 -0.06
CA SER A 94 13.82 1.26 -0.33
C SER A 94 13.16 0.26 -1.25
N ARG A 95 12.19 0.70 -2.07
CA ARG A 95 11.50 -0.12 -3.07
C ARG A 95 12.47 -0.47 -4.22
N SER A 96 13.46 -1.30 -3.92
CA SER A 96 14.04 -2.23 -4.88
C SER A 96 12.91 -3.20 -5.22
N LEU A 97 12.10 -2.87 -6.23
CA LEU A 97 11.25 -3.88 -6.83
C LEU A 97 12.17 -5.05 -7.21
N PRO A 98 11.83 -6.30 -6.85
CA PRO A 98 12.36 -7.41 -7.62
C PRO A 98 12.06 -7.09 -9.07
N PHE A 99 13.08 -7.16 -9.94
CA PHE A 99 12.99 -6.86 -11.36
C PHE A 99 11.78 -7.54 -12.07
N GLU A 100 11.28 -8.63 -11.50
CA GLU A 100 10.10 -9.38 -11.97
C GLU A 100 8.73 -8.70 -11.79
N TYR A 101 8.60 -7.64 -10.97
CA TYR A 101 7.30 -7.01 -10.70
C TYR A 101 6.92 -5.83 -11.61
N PHE A 102 7.75 -5.48 -12.61
CA PHE A 102 7.42 -4.42 -13.57
C PHE A 102 6.63 -4.94 -14.79
N GLY A 103 6.51 -6.26 -14.97
CA GLY A 103 5.82 -6.88 -16.10
C GLY A 103 4.29 -6.84 -16.07
N PHE A 104 3.66 -6.36 -14.99
CA PHE A 104 2.19 -6.39 -14.84
C PHE A 104 1.49 -5.04 -15.09
N ALA A 105 2.22 -3.97 -15.42
CA ALA A 105 1.67 -2.62 -15.52
C ALA A 105 1.43 -2.11 -16.96
N MET A 106 1.44 -2.99 -17.96
CA MET A 106 1.10 -2.65 -19.36
C MET A 106 0.15 -3.68 -19.97
N ASP A 107 -0.94 -4.03 -19.27
CA ASP A 107 -2.10 -4.64 -19.92
C ASP A 107 -3.32 -3.75 -19.70
N ARG A 108 -3.63 -2.92 -20.71
CA ARG A 108 -4.73 -1.94 -20.66
C ARG A 108 -6.11 -2.57 -20.78
N ASN A 109 -6.23 -3.89 -20.97
CA ASN A 109 -7.52 -4.53 -21.29
C ASN A 109 -7.92 -5.72 -20.40
N ASN A 110 -7.23 -6.00 -19.28
CA ASN A 110 -7.65 -7.10 -18.41
C ASN A 110 -8.61 -6.64 -17.31
N ALA A 111 -9.91 -6.72 -17.61
CA ALA A 111 -10.97 -6.67 -16.61
C ALA A 111 -10.94 -7.95 -15.76
N ASN A 112 -10.08 -8.00 -14.74
CA ASN A 112 -10.11 -9.06 -13.73
C ASN A 112 -10.18 -8.44 -12.30
N PRO A 113 -11.33 -8.52 -11.61
CA PRO A 113 -11.51 -7.97 -10.26
C PRO A 113 -10.92 -8.87 -9.16
N ALA A 114 -9.77 -9.49 -9.39
CA ALA A 114 -9.07 -10.35 -8.43
C ALA A 114 -7.70 -9.79 -8.09
N ILE A 115 -7.64 -8.52 -7.70
CA ILE A 115 -6.47 -7.96 -7.01
C ILE A 115 -6.60 -8.33 -5.54
N SER A 116 -5.72 -9.24 -5.12
CA SER A 116 -5.57 -9.86 -3.79
C SER A 116 -5.82 -8.93 -2.59
N PRO A 117 -6.55 -9.40 -1.55
CA PRO A 117 -6.81 -8.65 -0.32
C PRO A 117 -5.60 -8.75 0.61
N LEU A 118 -4.69 -7.77 0.54
CA LEU A 118 -3.59 -7.65 1.51
C LEU A 118 -4.05 -6.89 2.78
N CYS A 119 -5.12 -7.39 3.40
CA CYS A 119 -5.46 -7.20 4.82
C CYS A 119 -6.59 -8.16 5.21
N ARG A 120 -6.29 -9.46 5.29
CA ARG A 120 -7.17 -10.44 5.95
C ARG A 120 -6.35 -11.19 6.98
N THR A 121 -6.22 -10.61 8.16
CA THR A 121 -5.90 -11.37 9.36
C THR A 121 -7.09 -12.26 9.68
N THR A 122 -6.79 -13.52 9.92
CA THR A 122 -7.69 -14.59 10.30
C THR A 122 -8.31 -14.34 11.68
N GLU A 123 -9.62 -14.17 11.71
CA GLU A 123 -10.53 -14.56 12.80
C GLU A 123 -11.62 -15.34 12.05
N MET A 124 -11.50 -16.67 11.91
CA MET A 124 -12.02 -17.67 12.85
C MET A 124 -13.31 -17.18 13.52
N ASP A 125 -14.44 -17.32 12.81
CA ASP A 125 -15.71 -17.69 13.43
C ASP A 125 -16.46 -18.60 12.44
N GLU A 126 -16.57 -19.86 12.84
CA GLU A 126 -17.31 -20.89 12.15
C GLU A 126 -18.82 -20.67 12.29
N SER A 127 -19.54 -21.08 11.25
CA SER A 127 -20.91 -21.60 11.27
C SER A 127 -22.09 -20.64 11.57
N PHE A 128 -22.61 -20.10 10.47
CA PHE A 128 -24.04 -20.06 10.12
C PHE A 128 -24.93 -21.10 10.85
N THR A 129 -26.02 -20.65 11.50
CA THR A 129 -27.44 -21.08 11.35
C THR A 129 -28.19 -20.59 12.60
N THR A 130 -29.17 -19.71 12.54
CA THR A 130 -30.57 -20.04 12.21
C THR A 130 -31.36 -18.75 11.99
N ILE A 131 -32.28 -18.83 11.04
CA ILE A 131 -33.22 -17.81 10.56
C ILE A 131 -34.25 -17.46 11.65
N GLU A 132 -34.40 -16.19 12.02
CA GLU A 132 -35.63 -15.70 12.67
C GLU A 132 -36.57 -15.11 11.62
N PRO A 133 -37.77 -15.67 11.40
CA PRO A 133 -38.76 -15.06 10.53
C PRO A 133 -39.57 -13.99 11.28
N ALA A 134 -39.74 -12.84 10.64
CA ALA A 134 -40.75 -11.85 11.03
C ALA A 134 -42.15 -12.45 10.97
N GLY A 135 -42.95 -12.25 12.03
CA GLY A 135 -44.36 -12.62 12.09
C GLY A 135 -45.09 -11.89 13.21
N LEU A 136 -45.82 -10.84 12.84
CA LEU A 136 -46.95 -10.31 13.60
C LEU A 136 -47.96 -11.42 13.89
N LEU A 137 -48.51 -11.49 15.12
CA LEU A 137 -49.93 -11.73 15.45
C LEU A 137 -50.14 -11.87 16.98
N ASN A 138 -51.14 -11.13 17.49
CA ASN A 138 -51.96 -11.36 18.70
C ASN A 138 -51.35 -11.10 20.10
N ASN A 139 -51.68 -9.95 20.70
CA ASN A 139 -52.76 -9.78 21.70
C ASN A 139 -52.96 -8.30 22.02
#